data_AF-A0A0F9E9M6-F1
#
_entry.id   AF-A0A0F9E9M6-F1
#
_cell.length_a   1.000
_cell.length_b   1.000
_cell.length_c   1.000
_cell.angle_alpha   90.00
_cell.angle_beta   90.00
_cell.angle_gamma   90.00
#
_symmetry.space_group_name_H-M   'P 1'
#
loop_
_entity.id
_entity.type
_entity.pdbx_description
1 polymer ?
#
loop_
_entity_poly.entity_id
_entity_poly.type
_entity_poly.pdbx_seq_one_letter_code
_entity_poly.pdbx_strand_id
1 'polypeptide(L)'
;MNILDVEQWVTPASKYKEERAGNFRIRRMDYLPGLYILGGIDEHVYYSVKKPIPITRLEECVNGEWHELMVDDPLHSMSMLKYAQASTGNVLVAGLGLGLIAHELVKIKGVETTITVIEESADVCRLVSQYLPTRIELINCDFWDFIKDDKTEWDTILVDIWSVYDIQRQIHPRLTEVLPSYFSLKGKHPNAKLSLCGYPQLSDIKPGEIKREGKWHLYSHQMLRGSMRDYIIDQVKKPLMKAIIVLANRYPEPTRENCINSNSHILLDIQDEFLTYEDHKGRRDLFKAIFRILIGEYEHDPYYHYRFDWF
;
A
#
# COMPACT_ATOMS: atom_id res chain seq x y z
N MET A 1 6.98 13.44 17.21
CA MET A 1 6.05 12.94 16.18
C MET A 1 5.12 14.09 15.85
N ASN A 2 5.15 14.61 14.62
CA ASN A 2 4.33 15.76 14.24
C ASN A 2 2.92 15.25 13.90
N ILE A 3 1.92 15.83 14.60
CA ILE A 3 0.50 15.52 14.43
C ILE A 3 -0.20 16.80 13.97
N LEU A 4 -0.93 16.73 12.86
CA LEU A 4 -1.74 17.84 12.37
C LEU A 4 -3.08 17.86 13.13
N ASP A 5 -3.39 18.91 13.87
CA ASP A 5 -4.70 19.05 14.50
C ASP A 5 -5.74 19.56 13.49
N VAL A 6 -6.82 18.80 13.30
CA VAL A 6 -7.92 19.11 12.38
C VAL A 6 -9.20 19.31 13.18
N GLU A 7 -9.66 20.56 13.26
CA GLU A 7 -10.90 20.93 13.96
C GLU A 7 -12.10 21.04 13.03
N GLN A 8 -11.85 21.40 11.77
CA GLN A 8 -12.85 21.58 10.74
C GLN A 8 -12.29 21.07 9.42
N TRP A 9 -13.15 20.54 8.58
CA TRP A 9 -12.76 20.04 7.28
C TRP A 9 -13.82 20.36 6.24
N VAL A 10 -13.41 21.06 5.19
CA VAL A 10 -14.27 21.46 4.08
C VAL A 10 -13.45 21.43 2.80
N THR A 11 -13.94 20.71 1.81
CA THR A 11 -13.40 20.65 0.46
C THR A 11 -14.49 21.07 -0.54
N PRO A 12 -14.18 21.22 -1.84
CA PRO A 12 -15.22 21.35 -2.85
C PRO A 12 -16.23 20.18 -2.85
N ALA A 13 -15.76 18.96 -2.56
CA ALA A 13 -16.62 17.77 -2.44
C ALA A 13 -17.61 17.87 -1.27
N SER A 14 -17.32 18.70 -0.25
CA SER A 14 -18.27 18.98 0.85
C SER A 14 -19.59 19.62 0.40
N LYS A 15 -19.69 20.10 -0.84
CA LYS A 15 -20.93 20.65 -1.43
C LYS A 15 -21.73 19.62 -2.23
N TYR A 16 -21.18 18.42 -2.46
CA TYR A 16 -21.82 17.42 -3.31
C TYR A 16 -23.06 16.87 -2.61
N LYS A 17 -24.16 16.74 -3.36
CA LYS A 17 -25.39 16.13 -2.88
C LYS A 17 -25.19 14.62 -2.74
N GLU A 18 -25.80 14.04 -1.71
CA GLU A 18 -25.93 12.59 -1.64
C GLU A 18 -26.86 12.14 -2.76
N GLU A 19 -26.32 11.36 -3.69
CA GLU A 19 -27.02 10.91 -4.89
C GLU A 19 -26.48 9.54 -5.29
N ARG A 20 -27.30 8.75 -5.99
CA ARG A 20 -26.94 7.46 -6.55
C ARG A 20 -27.02 7.49 -8.08
N ALA A 21 -26.05 6.86 -8.74
CA ALA A 21 -26.03 6.59 -10.17
C ALA A 21 -25.60 5.15 -10.41
N GLY A 22 -26.52 4.33 -10.92
CA GLY A 22 -26.28 2.89 -11.11
C GLY A 22 -25.75 2.22 -9.84
N ASN A 23 -24.51 1.74 -9.93
CA ASN A 23 -23.79 1.10 -8.82
C ASN A 23 -22.96 2.06 -7.98
N PHE A 24 -22.93 3.35 -8.30
CA PHE A 24 -22.15 4.35 -7.58
C PHE A 24 -23.05 5.24 -6.74
N ARG A 25 -22.53 5.77 -5.62
CA ARG A 25 -23.21 6.82 -4.86
C ARG A 25 -22.23 7.76 -4.17
N ILE A 26 -22.69 8.98 -3.96
CA ILE A 26 -22.07 9.95 -3.06
C ILE A 26 -22.78 9.87 -1.70
N ARG A 27 -22.00 9.80 -0.62
CA ARG A 27 -22.52 9.73 0.76
C ARG A 27 -21.74 10.64 1.71
N ARG A 28 -22.43 11.15 2.73
CA ARG A 28 -21.87 11.86 3.88
C ARG A 28 -21.60 10.90 5.02
N MET A 29 -20.49 11.10 5.69
CA MET A 29 -20.25 10.52 7.01
C MET A 29 -19.29 11.39 7.80
N ASP A 30 -19.16 11.13 9.09
CA ASP A 30 -18.28 11.89 9.97
C ASP A 30 -17.08 11.04 10.37
N TYR A 31 -15.89 11.63 10.29
CA TYR A 31 -14.75 11.12 11.05
C TYR A 31 -14.89 11.56 12.49
N LEU A 32 -14.95 10.58 13.39
CA LEU A 32 -15.09 10.81 14.82
C LEU A 32 -13.77 11.32 15.43
N PRO A 33 -13.81 11.86 16.67
CA PRO A 33 -12.59 12.22 17.36
C PRO A 33 -11.61 11.05 17.46
N GLY A 34 -10.36 11.28 17.08
CA GLY A 34 -9.38 10.21 16.94
C GLY A 34 -8.05 10.65 16.32
N LEU A 35 -7.17 9.67 16.14
CA LEU A 35 -5.89 9.83 15.46
C LEU A 35 -5.92 9.00 14.17
N TYR A 36 -5.60 9.64 13.05
CA TYR A 36 -5.69 9.09 11.71
C TYR A 36 -4.35 9.23 10.98
N ILE A 37 -4.08 8.37 10.01
CA ILE A 37 -2.82 8.36 9.26
C ILE A 37 -2.83 9.47 8.21
N LEU A 38 -1.76 10.29 8.16
CA LEU A 38 -1.53 11.30 7.12
C LEU A 38 -0.38 10.91 6.16
N GLY A 39 0.32 9.81 6.41
CA GLY A 39 1.30 9.28 5.46
C GLY A 39 2.57 10.13 5.29
N GLY A 40 2.85 11.07 6.20
CA GLY A 40 4.06 11.91 6.17
C GLY A 40 3.92 13.18 5.33
N ILE A 41 2.70 13.61 4.98
CA ILE A 41 2.46 14.85 4.23
C ILE A 41 2.79 16.05 5.12
N ASP A 42 3.57 16.99 4.58
CA ASP A 42 4.02 18.20 5.29
C ASP A 42 4.65 17.89 6.65
N GLU A 43 5.48 16.84 6.71
CA GLU A 43 6.17 16.35 7.91
C GLU A 43 5.25 15.72 8.98
N HIS A 44 3.94 15.66 8.76
CA HIS A 44 2.98 15.06 9.69
C HIS A 44 2.70 13.60 9.34
N VAL A 45 2.92 12.70 10.29
CA VAL A 45 2.65 11.26 10.11
C VAL A 45 1.17 10.94 10.36
N TYR A 46 0.56 11.70 11.26
CA TYR A 46 -0.82 11.56 11.67
C TYR A 46 -1.53 12.91 11.67
N TYR A 47 -2.85 12.86 11.61
CA TYR A 47 -3.70 14.00 11.95
C TYR A 47 -4.68 13.60 13.07
N SER A 48 -4.97 14.54 13.96
CA SER A 48 -5.91 14.34 15.06
C SER A 48 -7.19 15.11 14.81
N VAL A 49 -8.31 14.41 14.83
CA VAL A 49 -9.65 14.97 14.78
C VAL A 49 -10.12 15.20 16.21
N LYS A 50 -10.40 16.44 16.61
CA LYS A 50 -10.84 16.76 17.99
C LYS A 50 -12.37 16.70 18.16
N LYS A 51 -13.10 16.98 17.09
CA LYS A 51 -14.56 16.98 16.99
C LYS A 51 -14.95 16.30 15.69
N PRO A 52 -16.13 15.65 15.61
CA PRO A 52 -16.57 15.05 14.36
C PRO A 52 -16.42 16.02 13.18
N ILE A 53 -15.74 15.60 12.12
CA ILE A 53 -15.62 16.36 10.87
C ILE A 53 -16.39 15.66 9.76
N PRO A 54 -17.22 16.39 8.99
CA PRO A 54 -17.95 15.80 7.87
C PRO A 54 -17.01 15.53 6.72
N ILE A 55 -17.17 14.37 6.10
CA ILE A 55 -16.49 13.98 4.87
C ILE A 55 -17.49 13.46 3.83
N THR A 56 -17.04 13.45 2.59
CA THR A 56 -17.72 12.98 1.39
C THR A 56 -17.06 11.69 0.93
N ARG A 57 -17.85 10.66 0.67
CA ARG A 57 -17.41 9.40 0.07
C ARG A 57 -18.05 9.21 -1.29
N LEU A 58 -17.26 8.71 -2.23
CA LEU A 58 -17.74 8.01 -3.40
C LEU A 58 -17.68 6.52 -3.09
N GLU A 59 -18.80 5.83 -3.22
CA GLU A 59 -18.92 4.40 -2.96
C GLU A 59 -19.43 3.66 -4.20
N GLU A 60 -19.00 2.42 -4.39
CA GLU A 60 -19.47 1.50 -5.42
C GLU A 60 -20.12 0.27 -4.78
N CYS A 61 -21.20 -0.22 -5.40
CA CYS A 61 -21.92 -1.41 -5.01
C CYS A 61 -21.39 -2.61 -5.79
N VAL A 62 -20.67 -3.50 -5.11
CA VAL A 62 -20.12 -4.74 -5.68
C VAL A 62 -20.77 -5.92 -4.95
N ASN A 63 -21.39 -6.84 -5.69
CA ASN A 63 -22.09 -8.00 -5.13
C ASN A 63 -23.14 -7.65 -4.05
N GLY A 64 -23.77 -6.47 -4.16
CA GLY A 64 -24.78 -6.00 -3.21
C GLY A 64 -24.22 -5.31 -1.96
N GLU A 65 -22.89 -5.22 -1.83
CA GLU A 65 -22.22 -4.51 -0.75
C GLU A 65 -21.67 -3.18 -1.24
N TRP A 66 -21.84 -2.13 -0.44
CA TRP A 66 -21.30 -0.81 -0.74
C TRP A 66 -19.91 -0.69 -0.17
N HIS A 67 -19.03 -0.14 -0.98
CA HIS A 67 -17.66 0.00 -0.59
C HIS A 67 -17.06 1.34 -1.04
N GLU A 68 -16.18 1.92 -0.22
CA GLU A 68 -15.54 3.22 -0.46
C GLU A 68 -14.50 3.18 -1.59
N LEU A 69 -14.75 3.90 -2.68
CA LEU A 69 -13.76 4.10 -3.75
C LEU A 69 -12.84 5.28 -3.47
N MET A 70 -13.42 6.39 -2.99
CA MET A 70 -12.70 7.63 -2.76
C MET A 70 -13.33 8.40 -1.62
N VAL A 71 -12.50 9.13 -0.88
CA VAL A 71 -12.91 9.97 0.24
C VAL A 71 -12.20 11.33 0.18
N ASP A 72 -12.89 12.40 0.59
CA ASP A 72 -12.34 13.76 0.59
C ASP A 72 -11.64 14.16 1.90
N ASP A 73 -11.09 13.20 2.65
CA ASP A 73 -10.50 13.44 3.96
C ASP A 73 -9.16 14.24 3.90
N PRO A 74 -8.58 14.61 5.06
CA PRO A 74 -7.30 15.34 5.10
C PRO A 74 -6.17 14.68 4.33
N LEU A 75 -6.01 13.36 4.44
CA LEU A 75 -4.98 12.61 3.73
C LEU A 75 -5.11 12.77 2.22
N HIS A 76 -6.30 12.51 1.67
CA HIS A 76 -6.52 12.48 0.24
C HIS A 76 -6.51 13.89 -0.35
N SER A 77 -7.20 14.87 0.26
CA SER A 77 -7.21 16.23 -0.27
C SER A 77 -5.82 16.89 -0.23
N MET A 78 -5.06 16.70 0.86
CA MET A 78 -3.72 17.26 0.94
C MET A 78 -2.77 16.58 -0.04
N SER A 79 -2.90 15.26 -0.25
CA SER A 79 -2.16 14.53 -1.29
C SER A 79 -2.43 15.12 -2.68
N MET A 80 -3.71 15.35 -3.02
CA MET A 80 -4.09 15.92 -4.31
C MET A 80 -3.58 17.34 -4.50
N LEU A 81 -3.55 18.16 -3.44
CA LEU A 81 -2.91 19.47 -3.49
C LEU A 81 -1.41 19.36 -3.83
N LYS A 82 -0.67 18.40 -3.25
CA LYS A 82 0.75 18.22 -3.56
C LYS A 82 0.98 17.77 -5.00
N TYR A 83 0.16 16.86 -5.51
CA TYR A 83 0.22 16.45 -6.91
C TYR A 83 -0.08 17.63 -7.85
N ALA A 84 -1.10 18.43 -7.53
CA ALA A 84 -1.42 19.64 -8.30
C ALA A 84 -0.26 20.65 -8.29
N GLN A 85 0.34 20.93 -7.13
CA GLN A 85 1.45 21.89 -6.99
C GLN A 85 2.70 21.52 -7.80
N ALA A 86 2.92 20.24 -8.07
CA ALA A 86 4.03 19.76 -8.87
C ALA A 86 3.71 19.65 -10.37
N SER A 87 2.43 19.76 -10.72
CA SER A 87 1.94 19.71 -12.10
C SER A 87 2.19 21.03 -12.82
N THR A 88 2.44 20.94 -14.13
CA THR A 88 2.71 22.08 -15.01
C THR A 88 2.14 21.81 -16.41
N GLY A 89 1.81 22.86 -17.16
CA GLY A 89 1.47 22.78 -18.58
C GLY A 89 0.15 22.07 -18.87
N ASN A 90 0.11 21.26 -19.95
CA ASN A 90 -1.00 20.39 -20.29
C ASN A 90 -1.04 19.18 -19.34
N VAL A 91 -2.16 19.01 -18.64
CA VAL A 91 -2.31 17.97 -17.62
C VAL A 91 -3.35 16.94 -18.03
N LEU A 92 -2.94 15.68 -18.04
CA LEU A 92 -3.82 14.52 -18.18
C LEU A 92 -4.00 13.83 -16.83
N VAL A 93 -5.24 13.54 -16.46
CA VAL A 93 -5.58 12.82 -15.23
C VAL A 93 -6.34 11.55 -15.59
N ALA A 94 -5.86 10.40 -15.15
CA ALA A 94 -6.59 9.14 -15.17
C ALA A 94 -7.38 9.01 -13.86
N GLY A 95 -8.69 8.86 -13.94
CA GLY A 95 -9.59 8.72 -12.80
C GLY A 95 -10.14 10.06 -12.34
N LEU A 96 -11.47 10.15 -12.22
CA LEU A 96 -12.15 11.33 -11.71
C LEU A 96 -12.33 11.25 -10.19
N GLY A 97 -12.79 10.11 -9.67
CA GLY A 97 -13.13 9.96 -8.26
C GLY A 97 -14.11 11.05 -7.78
N LEU A 98 -13.78 11.76 -6.69
CA LEU A 98 -14.53 12.94 -6.23
C LEU A 98 -14.12 14.25 -6.93
N GLY A 99 -13.20 14.21 -7.90
CA GLY A 99 -12.69 15.37 -8.61
C GLY A 99 -11.75 16.26 -7.80
N LEU A 100 -11.21 15.77 -6.67
CA LEU A 100 -10.36 16.58 -5.78
C LEU A 100 -9.15 17.17 -6.50
N ILE A 101 -8.44 16.35 -7.28
CA ILE A 101 -7.29 16.81 -8.06
C ILE A 101 -7.67 17.85 -9.11
N ALA A 102 -8.83 17.68 -9.76
CA ALA A 102 -9.33 18.63 -10.74
C ALA A 102 -9.59 20.02 -10.12
N HIS A 103 -10.15 20.05 -8.91
CA HIS A 103 -10.34 21.29 -8.15
C HIS A 103 -9.03 21.95 -7.74
N GLU A 104 -7.99 21.18 -7.41
CA GLU A 104 -6.70 21.76 -7.04
C GLU A 104 -5.91 22.26 -8.26
N LEU A 105 -5.91 21.50 -9.37
CA LEU A 105 -5.19 21.85 -10.59
C LEU A 105 -5.61 23.21 -11.16
N VAL A 106 -6.91 23.55 -11.13
CA VAL A 106 -7.38 24.85 -11.65
C VAL A 106 -6.89 26.06 -10.85
N LYS A 107 -6.37 25.85 -9.62
CA LYS A 107 -5.81 26.90 -8.77
C LYS A 107 -4.32 27.12 -9.02
N ILE A 108 -3.63 26.20 -9.71
CA ILE A 108 -2.18 26.24 -9.90
C ILE A 108 -1.83 27.17 -11.07
N LYS A 109 -0.97 28.17 -10.79
CA LYS A 109 -0.38 29.03 -11.82
C LYS A 109 0.60 28.20 -12.67
N GLY A 110 0.60 28.40 -13.99
CA GLY A 110 1.40 27.58 -14.91
C GLY A 110 0.78 26.24 -15.34
N VAL A 111 -0.37 25.84 -14.77
CA VAL A 111 -1.29 24.86 -15.37
C VAL A 111 -2.33 25.66 -16.13
N GLU A 112 -1.97 26.18 -17.31
CA GLU A 112 -2.73 27.26 -17.96
C GLU A 112 -3.51 26.83 -19.21
N THR A 113 -3.09 25.77 -19.90
CA THR A 113 -3.63 25.42 -21.22
C THR A 113 -4.79 24.44 -21.19
N THR A 114 -4.59 23.21 -20.70
CA THR A 114 -5.62 22.16 -20.74
C THR A 114 -5.51 21.23 -19.53
N ILE A 115 -6.66 20.90 -18.92
CA ILE A 115 -6.75 19.84 -17.91
C ILE A 115 -7.78 18.85 -18.43
N THR A 116 -7.30 17.68 -18.87
CA THR A 116 -8.14 16.58 -19.34
C THR A 116 -8.23 15.52 -18.26
N VAL A 117 -9.45 15.15 -17.88
CA VAL A 117 -9.72 14.07 -16.94
C VAL A 117 -10.40 12.94 -17.71
N ILE A 118 -9.86 11.73 -17.61
CA ILE A 118 -10.42 10.52 -18.18
C ILE A 118 -11.07 9.71 -17.07
N GLU A 119 -12.35 9.35 -17.25
CA GLU A 119 -13.10 8.53 -16.29
C GLU A 119 -13.89 7.46 -17.02
N GLU A 120 -13.71 6.21 -16.63
CA GLU A 120 -14.35 5.07 -17.29
C GLU A 120 -15.85 5.00 -16.96
N SER A 121 -16.23 5.32 -15.71
CA SER A 121 -17.61 5.19 -15.25
C SER A 121 -18.48 6.39 -15.64
N ALA A 122 -19.43 6.15 -16.54
CA ALA A 122 -20.44 7.15 -16.91
C ALA A 122 -21.29 7.60 -15.70
N ASP A 123 -21.51 6.71 -14.74
CA ASP A 123 -22.24 7.01 -13.50
C ASP A 123 -21.44 7.94 -12.59
N VAL A 124 -20.13 7.74 -12.45
CA VAL A 124 -19.24 8.67 -11.71
C VAL A 124 -19.21 10.02 -12.40
N CYS A 125 -19.09 10.05 -13.73
CA CYS A 125 -19.19 11.28 -14.51
C CYS A 125 -20.50 12.02 -14.24
N ARG A 126 -21.64 11.32 -14.22
CA ARG A 126 -22.95 11.91 -13.93
C ARG A 126 -23.02 12.51 -12.54
N LEU A 127 -22.49 11.82 -11.54
CA LEU A 127 -22.51 12.28 -10.14
C LEU A 127 -21.64 13.52 -9.94
N VAL A 128 -20.46 13.57 -10.56
CA VAL A 128 -19.41 14.53 -10.19
C VAL A 128 -19.27 15.70 -11.18
N SER A 129 -19.54 15.52 -12.47
CA SER A 129 -19.30 16.53 -13.52
C SER A 129 -19.97 17.88 -13.25
N GLN A 130 -21.19 17.89 -12.68
CA GLN A 130 -21.92 19.11 -12.34
C GLN A 130 -21.19 20.01 -11.32
N TYR A 131 -20.23 19.46 -10.58
CA TYR A 131 -19.44 20.19 -9.59
C TYR A 131 -18.04 20.53 -10.09
N LEU A 132 -17.64 20.06 -11.27
CA LEU A 132 -16.31 20.31 -11.79
C LEU A 132 -16.12 21.77 -12.21
N PRO A 133 -14.92 22.33 -12.04
CA PRO A 133 -14.58 23.62 -12.61
C PRO A 133 -14.74 23.62 -14.14
N THR A 134 -15.15 24.74 -14.73
CA THR A 134 -15.38 24.86 -16.19
C THR A 134 -14.14 24.67 -17.06
N ARG A 135 -12.94 24.70 -16.46
CA ARG A 135 -11.66 24.48 -17.15
C ARG A 135 -11.32 23.00 -17.34
N ILE A 136 -12.13 22.10 -16.80
CA ILE A 136 -11.90 20.66 -16.89
C ILE A 136 -12.59 20.12 -18.15
N GLU A 137 -11.81 19.50 -19.03
CA GLU A 137 -12.33 18.64 -20.08
C GLU A 137 -12.47 17.23 -19.51
N LEU A 138 -13.71 16.75 -19.35
CA LEU A 138 -14.01 15.41 -18.88
C LEU A 138 -14.36 14.52 -20.07
N ILE A 139 -13.60 13.44 -20.27
CA ILE A 139 -13.84 12.45 -21.30
C ILE A 139 -14.23 11.13 -20.62
N ASN A 140 -15.40 10.60 -20.99
CA ASN A 140 -15.87 9.32 -20.47
C ASN A 140 -15.38 8.17 -21.37
N CYS A 141 -14.26 7.55 -20.99
CA CYS A 141 -13.71 6.36 -21.64
C CYS A 141 -12.70 5.67 -20.72
N ASP A 142 -12.23 4.48 -21.11
CA ASP A 142 -11.09 3.84 -20.46
C ASP A 142 -9.80 4.62 -20.73
N PHE A 143 -9.00 4.83 -19.68
CA PHE A 143 -7.75 5.58 -19.77
C PHE A 143 -6.72 4.88 -20.64
N TRP A 144 -6.63 3.54 -20.58
CA TRP A 144 -5.63 2.79 -21.33
C TRP A 144 -5.97 2.76 -22.82
N ASP A 145 -7.24 2.76 -23.18
CA ASP A 145 -7.69 2.90 -24.56
C ASP A 145 -7.45 4.31 -25.08
N PHE A 146 -7.78 5.35 -24.30
CA PHE A 146 -7.47 6.74 -24.66
C PHE A 146 -5.97 6.93 -24.92
N ILE A 147 -5.13 6.50 -23.98
CA ILE A 147 -3.69 6.74 -24.04
C ILE A 147 -2.97 5.83 -25.05
N LYS A 148 -3.62 4.85 -25.70
CA LYS A 148 -3.02 4.10 -26.82
C LYS A 148 -2.93 4.96 -28.08
N ASP A 149 -4.01 5.67 -28.41
CA ASP A 149 -4.12 6.42 -29.66
C ASP A 149 -3.84 7.92 -29.51
N ASP A 150 -3.80 8.41 -28.28
CA ASP A 150 -3.52 9.83 -28.01
C ASP A 150 -2.14 10.26 -28.54
N LYS A 151 -2.10 11.41 -29.21
CA LYS A 151 -0.86 12.00 -29.77
C LYS A 151 -0.51 13.33 -29.09
N THR A 152 -1.25 13.69 -28.04
CA THR A 152 -1.07 14.95 -27.34
C THR A 152 0.24 14.93 -26.57
N GLU A 153 0.96 16.04 -26.62
CA GLU A 153 2.12 16.26 -25.76
C GLU A 153 1.65 16.76 -24.40
N TRP A 154 1.65 15.86 -23.42
CA TRP A 154 1.36 16.17 -22.03
C TRP A 154 2.62 16.60 -21.29
N ASP A 155 2.51 17.67 -20.52
CA ASP A 155 3.57 18.12 -19.62
C ASP A 155 3.51 17.37 -18.29
N THR A 156 2.29 17.01 -17.85
CA THR A 156 2.04 16.23 -16.65
C THR A 156 0.97 15.16 -16.87
N ILE A 157 1.22 13.94 -16.40
CA ILE A 157 0.25 12.85 -16.37
C ILE A 157 0.11 12.37 -14.92
N LEU A 158 -1.12 12.38 -14.41
CA LEU A 158 -1.48 11.90 -13.07
C LEU A 158 -2.34 10.65 -13.21
N VAL A 159 -1.96 9.53 -12.60
CA VAL A 159 -2.69 8.27 -12.67
C VAL A 159 -3.27 7.91 -11.31
N ASP A 160 -4.60 7.96 -11.19
CA ASP A 160 -5.38 7.76 -9.95
C ASP A 160 -6.58 6.81 -10.17
N ILE A 161 -6.33 5.66 -10.80
CA ILE A 161 -7.35 4.65 -11.19
C ILE A 161 -7.21 3.33 -10.42
N TRP A 162 -6.66 3.36 -9.21
CA TRP A 162 -6.37 2.14 -8.46
C TRP A 162 -7.63 1.60 -7.78
N SER A 163 -8.15 0.47 -8.22
CA SER A 163 -9.23 -0.21 -7.48
C SER A 163 -8.65 -0.82 -6.20
N VAL A 164 -9.17 -0.40 -5.05
CA VAL A 164 -8.87 -1.03 -3.75
C VAL A 164 -9.67 -2.34 -3.58
N TYR A 165 -10.59 -2.64 -4.52
CA TYR A 165 -11.58 -3.71 -4.42
C TYR A 165 -11.07 -5.13 -4.54
N ASP A 166 -9.77 -5.29 -4.77
CA ASP A 166 -9.18 -6.61 -4.79
C ASP A 166 -8.68 -7.08 -3.42
N ILE A 167 -9.50 -6.90 -2.39
CA ILE A 167 -9.24 -7.40 -1.03
C ILE A 167 -9.17 -8.93 -1.01
N GLN A 168 -9.75 -9.61 -2.02
CA GLN A 168 -9.61 -11.06 -2.18
C GLN A 168 -8.33 -11.49 -2.91
N ARG A 169 -7.79 -10.72 -3.88
CA ARG A 169 -6.52 -11.12 -4.53
C ARG A 169 -5.27 -10.57 -3.85
N GLN A 170 -5.32 -9.47 -3.08
CA GLN A 170 -4.20 -8.91 -2.30
C GLN A 170 -2.82 -8.93 -3.01
N ILE A 171 -2.82 -8.92 -4.34
CA ILE A 171 -1.64 -8.63 -5.13
C ILE A 171 -1.53 -7.12 -5.04
N HIS A 172 -0.44 -6.64 -4.46
CA HIS A 172 -0.17 -5.21 -4.48
C HIS A 172 -0.19 -4.77 -5.96
N PRO A 173 -1.05 -3.81 -6.38
CA PRO A 173 -1.15 -3.40 -7.79
C PRO A 173 0.22 -3.00 -8.40
N ARG A 174 1.20 -2.71 -7.53
CA ARG A 174 2.60 -2.37 -7.83
C ARG A 174 3.23 -3.14 -8.98
N LEU A 175 3.20 -4.48 -8.97
CA LEU A 175 4.03 -5.26 -9.88
C LEU A 175 3.33 -5.58 -11.21
N THR A 176 2.03 -5.82 -11.18
CA THR A 176 1.28 -6.27 -12.37
C THR A 176 0.64 -5.14 -13.14
N GLU A 177 0.34 -4.02 -12.48
CA GLU A 177 -0.35 -2.88 -13.11
C GLU A 177 0.53 -1.63 -13.09
N VAL A 178 0.96 -1.20 -11.90
CA VAL A 178 1.63 0.11 -11.72
C VAL A 178 2.96 0.20 -12.48
N LEU A 179 3.84 -0.81 -12.36
CA LEU A 179 5.14 -0.80 -13.05
C LEU A 179 5.01 -0.87 -14.58
N PRO A 180 4.24 -1.83 -15.16
CA PRO A 180 3.99 -1.84 -16.60
C PRO A 180 3.39 -0.53 -17.11
N SER A 181 2.41 0.03 -16.39
CA SER A 181 1.80 1.33 -16.70
C SER A 181 2.83 2.45 -16.69
N TYR A 182 3.69 2.50 -15.68
CA TYR A 182 4.76 3.50 -15.60
C TYR A 182 5.68 3.45 -16.81
N PHE A 183 6.22 2.26 -17.14
CA PHE A 183 7.14 2.10 -18.26
C PHE A 183 6.47 2.36 -19.60
N SER A 184 5.21 1.97 -19.77
CA SER A 184 4.43 2.25 -20.98
C SER A 184 4.23 3.76 -21.18
N LEU A 185 3.75 4.45 -20.14
CA LEU A 185 3.53 5.90 -20.17
C LEU A 185 4.84 6.66 -20.37
N LYS A 186 5.94 6.26 -19.71
CA LYS A 186 7.25 6.87 -19.92
C LYS A 186 7.85 6.61 -21.28
N GLY A 187 7.61 5.45 -21.88
CA GLY A 187 8.02 5.19 -23.26
C GLY A 187 7.28 6.09 -24.25
N LYS A 188 5.98 6.32 -24.03
CA LYS A 188 5.13 7.13 -24.91
C LYS A 188 5.29 8.64 -24.71
N HIS A 189 5.43 9.08 -23.46
CA HIS A 189 5.56 10.48 -23.06
C HIS A 189 6.84 10.69 -22.23
N PRO A 190 8.03 10.61 -22.86
CA PRO A 190 9.31 10.63 -22.14
C PRO A 190 9.55 11.94 -21.39
N ASN A 191 9.01 13.05 -21.89
CA ASN A 191 9.18 14.39 -21.31
C ASN A 191 8.11 14.75 -20.27
N ALA A 192 7.01 14.00 -20.21
CA ALA A 192 5.94 14.28 -19.26
C ALA A 192 6.40 13.95 -17.83
N LYS A 193 6.05 14.81 -16.87
CA LYS A 193 6.12 14.47 -15.45
C LYS A 193 5.03 13.45 -15.15
N LEU A 194 5.43 12.25 -14.70
CA LEU A 194 4.47 11.20 -14.37
C LEU A 194 4.30 11.08 -12.85
N SER A 195 3.05 11.05 -12.41
CA SER A 195 2.68 10.74 -11.04
C SER A 195 1.71 9.58 -10.97
N LEU A 196 1.99 8.63 -10.07
CA LEU A 196 1.12 7.50 -9.79
C LEU A 196 0.62 7.68 -8.36
N CYS A 197 -0.67 8.01 -8.20
CA CYS A 197 -1.24 8.28 -6.88
C CYS A 197 -1.08 7.04 -5.97
N GLY A 198 -0.65 7.25 -4.72
CA GLY A 198 -0.32 6.15 -3.79
C GLY A 198 1.05 5.47 -4.02
N TYR A 199 1.80 5.88 -5.06
CA TYR A 199 3.12 5.33 -5.40
C TYR A 199 4.18 6.44 -5.61
N PRO A 200 4.46 7.27 -4.59
CA PRO A 200 5.38 8.40 -4.72
C PRO A 200 6.81 7.99 -5.11
N GLN A 201 7.24 6.77 -4.78
CA GLN A 201 8.56 6.25 -5.15
C GLN A 201 8.73 5.94 -6.64
N LEU A 202 7.62 5.80 -7.37
CA LEU A 202 7.62 5.60 -8.83
C LEU A 202 7.21 6.89 -9.57
N SER A 203 7.00 7.99 -8.87
CA SER A 203 6.56 9.26 -9.46
C SER A 203 7.77 10.18 -9.69
N ASP A 204 7.86 10.82 -10.86
CA ASP A 204 8.80 11.93 -11.07
C ASP A 204 8.39 13.14 -10.23
N ILE A 205 7.08 13.26 -10.04
CA ILE A 205 6.48 14.19 -9.10
C ILE A 205 6.67 13.60 -7.71
N LYS A 206 7.69 14.06 -7.01
CA LYS A 206 7.84 13.81 -5.58
C LYS A 206 6.96 14.82 -4.84
N PRO A 207 5.89 14.39 -4.14
CA PRO A 207 5.13 15.29 -3.27
C PRO A 207 6.10 15.86 -2.22
N GLY A 208 6.43 17.16 -2.33
CA GLY A 208 7.32 17.93 -1.45
C GLY A 208 8.48 17.14 -0.83
N GLU A 209 9.66 17.13 -1.48
CA GLU A 209 10.88 16.40 -1.08
C GLU A 209 10.92 16.04 0.42
N ILE A 210 10.42 14.83 0.72
CA ILE A 210 10.45 14.25 2.05
C ILE A 210 11.94 14.08 2.40
N LYS A 211 12.49 14.94 3.28
CA LYS A 211 13.79 14.67 3.94
C LYS A 211 13.62 13.45 4.84
N ARG A 212 13.75 12.26 4.25
CA ARG A 212 13.72 10.98 4.95
C ARG A 212 15.08 10.71 5.57
N GLU A 213 15.41 11.36 6.67
CA GLU A 213 16.55 10.94 7.52
C GLU A 213 16.21 9.72 8.40
N GLY A 214 14.96 9.25 8.38
CA GLY A 214 14.60 7.95 8.95
C GLY A 214 14.78 6.83 7.94
N LYS A 215 15.84 6.01 8.11
CA LYS A 215 15.91 4.66 7.52
C LYS A 215 14.66 3.89 7.94
N TRP A 216 13.65 3.85 7.08
CA TRP A 216 12.64 2.81 7.15
C TRP A 216 13.31 1.53 6.70
N HIS A 217 13.64 0.65 7.65
CA HIS A 217 13.77 -0.75 7.33
C HIS A 217 12.40 -1.19 6.79
N LEU A 218 12.31 -1.37 5.47
CA LEU A 218 11.19 -2.04 4.82
C LEU A 218 11.12 -3.46 5.40
N TYR A 219 10.37 -3.65 6.48
CA TYR A 219 9.78 -4.95 6.78
C TYR A 219 8.48 -5.08 5.99
N SER A 220 8.58 -5.07 4.65
CA SER A 220 7.51 -5.57 3.78
C SER A 220 7.90 -6.94 3.23
N HIS A 221 8.14 -7.89 4.13
CA HIS A 221 8.08 -9.30 3.77
C HIS A 221 6.66 -9.80 3.97
N GLN A 222 5.71 -9.29 3.18
CA GLN A 222 4.46 -10.04 2.96
C GLN A 222 4.75 -11.12 1.91
N MET A 223 5.40 -12.20 2.36
CA MET A 223 5.66 -13.35 1.48
C MET A 223 4.36 -14.14 1.26
N LEU A 224 3.79 -13.94 0.07
CA LEU A 224 2.85 -14.81 -0.66
C LEU A 224 1.43 -14.95 -0.04
N ARG A 225 0.39 -14.72 -0.86
CA ARG A 225 -1.04 -14.74 -0.49
C ARG A 225 -1.89 -15.52 -1.52
N GLY A 226 -3.11 -15.91 -1.14
CA GLY A 226 -4.06 -16.64 -2.00
C GLY A 226 -3.66 -18.10 -2.28
N SER A 227 -4.06 -18.64 -3.44
CA SER A 227 -3.68 -20.00 -3.87
C SER A 227 -2.17 -20.21 -3.91
N MET A 228 -1.39 -19.15 -4.09
CA MET A 228 0.07 -19.21 -3.99
C MET A 228 0.54 -19.42 -2.55
N ARG A 229 -0.15 -18.88 -1.54
CA ARG A 229 0.15 -19.17 -0.12
C ARG A 229 -0.14 -20.63 0.19
N ASP A 230 -1.29 -21.14 -0.25
CA ASP A 230 -1.64 -22.54 -0.03
C ASP A 230 -0.70 -23.47 -0.80
N TYR A 231 -0.35 -23.11 -2.03
CA TYR A 231 0.70 -23.79 -2.81
C TYR A 231 2.04 -23.78 -2.09
N ILE A 232 2.48 -22.66 -1.54
CA ILE A 232 3.74 -22.57 -0.80
C ILE A 232 3.66 -23.36 0.50
N ILE A 233 2.54 -23.31 1.22
CA ILE A 233 2.36 -24.10 2.44
C ILE A 233 2.41 -25.60 2.09
N ASP A 234 1.72 -26.01 1.04
CA ASP A 234 1.48 -27.42 0.75
C ASP A 234 2.56 -28.07 -0.10
N GLN A 235 3.02 -27.39 -1.14
CA GLN A 235 3.96 -27.91 -2.12
C GLN A 235 5.42 -27.56 -1.81
N VAL A 236 5.66 -26.53 -1.00
CA VAL A 236 7.04 -26.12 -0.65
C VAL A 236 7.33 -26.36 0.83
N LYS A 237 6.55 -25.76 1.72
CA LYS A 237 6.81 -25.76 3.17
C LYS A 237 6.63 -27.15 3.76
N LYS A 238 5.54 -27.86 3.47
CA LYS A 238 5.30 -29.22 3.98
C LYS A 238 6.42 -30.20 3.56
N PRO A 239 6.84 -30.31 2.29
CA PRO A 239 7.97 -31.16 1.90
C PRO A 239 9.29 -30.74 2.54
N LEU A 240 9.59 -29.42 2.57
CA LEU A 240 10.80 -28.91 3.18
C LEU A 240 10.87 -29.22 4.68
N MET A 241 9.77 -29.06 5.42
CA MET A 241 9.69 -29.43 6.83
C MET A 241 10.00 -30.91 7.05
N LYS A 242 9.44 -31.79 6.23
CA LYS A 242 9.76 -33.23 6.29
C LYS A 242 11.23 -33.50 6.04
N ALA A 243 11.82 -32.84 5.04
CA ALA A 243 13.24 -32.98 4.72
C ALA A 243 14.13 -32.51 5.89
N ILE A 244 13.82 -31.36 6.50
CA ILE A 244 14.54 -30.85 7.68
C ILE A 244 14.47 -31.84 8.84
N ILE A 245 13.27 -32.37 9.16
CA ILE A 245 13.10 -33.34 10.25
C ILE A 245 13.91 -34.63 9.99
N VAL A 246 13.87 -35.15 8.75
CA VAL A 246 14.62 -36.35 8.37
C VAL A 246 16.13 -36.12 8.49
N LEU A 247 16.63 -34.97 8.05
CA LEU A 247 18.05 -34.63 8.15
C LEU A 247 18.48 -34.42 9.61
N ALA A 248 17.68 -33.73 10.42
CA ALA A 248 17.95 -33.52 11.84
C ALA A 248 18.06 -34.83 12.62
N ASN A 249 17.29 -35.87 12.25
CA ASN A 249 17.38 -37.20 12.87
C ASN A 249 18.72 -37.91 12.66
N ARG A 250 19.63 -37.37 11.83
CA ARG A 250 21.00 -37.87 11.72
C ARG A 250 21.93 -37.36 12.83
N TYR A 251 21.55 -36.26 13.49
CA TYR A 251 22.23 -35.77 14.67
C TYR A 251 21.74 -36.54 15.90
N PRO A 252 22.60 -36.80 16.90
CA PRO A 252 22.15 -37.31 18.19
C PRO A 252 21.18 -36.31 18.83
N GLU A 253 20.23 -36.80 19.64
CA GLU A 253 19.39 -35.90 20.44
C GLU A 253 20.27 -35.21 21.49
N PRO A 254 20.33 -33.87 21.53
CA PRO A 254 21.10 -33.15 22.54
C PRO A 254 20.40 -33.32 23.89
N THR A 255 21.19 -33.62 24.90
CA THR A 255 20.79 -33.82 26.28
C THR A 255 21.84 -33.18 27.16
N ARG A 256 21.49 -32.89 28.42
CA ARG A 256 22.48 -32.31 29.35
C ARG A 256 23.65 -33.26 29.61
N GLU A 257 23.42 -34.57 29.45
CA GLU A 257 24.42 -35.62 29.64
C GLU A 257 25.41 -35.74 28.48
N ASN A 258 24.99 -35.46 27.24
CA ASN A 258 25.83 -35.61 26.05
C ASN A 258 26.33 -34.28 25.44
N CYS A 259 25.88 -33.14 25.95
CA CYS A 259 26.43 -31.83 25.65
C CYS A 259 27.49 -31.42 26.70
N ILE A 260 28.69 -31.11 26.23
CA ILE A 260 29.86 -30.69 27.02
C ILE A 260 29.84 -29.17 27.25
N ASN A 261 29.42 -28.39 26.25
CA ASN A 261 29.48 -26.94 26.36
C ASN A 261 28.33 -26.37 27.20
N SER A 262 28.63 -25.43 28.10
CA SER A 262 27.63 -24.75 28.93
C SER A 262 26.59 -24.00 28.10
N ASN A 263 26.99 -23.40 26.98
CA ASN A 263 26.06 -22.68 26.10
C ASN A 263 25.11 -23.63 25.36
N SER A 264 25.51 -24.89 25.12
CA SER A 264 24.57 -25.92 24.64
C SER A 264 23.49 -26.22 25.67
N HIS A 265 23.80 -26.16 26.95
CA HIS A 265 22.80 -26.30 28.02
C HIS A 265 21.83 -25.10 28.06
N ILE A 266 22.32 -23.88 27.80
CA ILE A 266 21.45 -22.69 27.67
C ILE A 266 20.50 -22.85 26.47
N LEU A 267 21.01 -23.35 25.33
CA LEU A 267 20.17 -23.62 24.16
C LEU A 267 19.14 -24.72 24.42
N LEU A 268 19.46 -25.71 25.26
CA LEU A 268 18.49 -26.71 25.74
C LEU A 268 17.40 -26.06 26.60
N ASP A 269 17.74 -25.15 27.51
CA ASP A 269 16.76 -24.41 28.32
C ASP A 269 15.83 -23.54 27.46
N ILE A 270 16.39 -22.85 26.45
CA ILE A 270 15.61 -22.08 25.49
C ILE A 270 14.69 -23.00 24.68
N GLN A 271 15.18 -24.16 24.24
CA GLN A 271 14.37 -25.15 23.53
C GLN A 271 13.20 -25.60 24.41
N ASP A 272 13.46 -25.99 25.65
CA ASP A 272 12.44 -26.52 26.56
C ASP A 272 11.36 -25.46 26.83
N GLU A 273 11.75 -24.22 27.15
CA GLU A 273 10.82 -23.10 27.37
C GLU A 273 10.03 -22.78 26.10
N PHE A 274 10.69 -22.65 24.94
CA PHE A 274 10.01 -22.37 23.67
C PHE A 274 8.96 -23.43 23.35
N LEU A 275 9.28 -24.71 23.57
CA LEU A 275 8.36 -25.81 23.31
C LEU A 275 7.20 -25.87 24.32
N THR A 276 7.20 -25.12 25.42
CA THR A 276 5.98 -25.00 26.25
C THR A 276 4.87 -24.21 25.56
N TYR A 277 5.23 -23.28 24.66
CA TYR A 277 4.29 -22.42 23.92
C TYR A 277 3.84 -23.01 22.57
N GLU A 278 4.46 -24.09 22.09
CA GLU A 278 4.17 -24.71 20.79
C GLU A 278 3.28 -25.95 20.95
N ASP A 279 1.97 -25.75 20.72
CA ASP A 279 0.92 -26.77 20.84
C ASP A 279 0.67 -27.55 19.54
N HIS A 280 1.12 -27.06 18.38
CA HIS A 280 0.86 -27.69 17.11
C HIS A 280 1.88 -28.81 16.84
N LYS A 281 1.43 -30.07 16.97
CA LYS A 281 2.27 -31.28 16.81
C LYS A 281 3.25 -31.25 15.63
N GLY A 282 2.79 -30.93 14.42
CA GLY A 282 3.65 -30.89 13.22
C GLY A 282 4.64 -29.71 13.16
N ARG A 283 4.44 -28.67 13.98
CA ARG A 283 5.36 -27.52 14.13
C ARG A 283 6.35 -27.79 15.24
N ARG A 284 5.89 -28.40 16.34
CA ARG A 284 6.72 -28.90 17.44
C ARG A 284 7.87 -29.77 16.94
N ASP A 285 7.59 -30.75 16.08
CA ASP A 285 8.63 -31.65 15.53
C ASP A 285 9.65 -30.91 14.66
N LEU A 286 9.20 -29.91 13.89
CA LEU A 286 10.09 -29.06 13.10
C LEU A 286 11.01 -28.24 14.01
N PHE A 287 10.47 -27.62 15.06
CA PHE A 287 11.29 -26.81 15.96
C PHE A 287 12.28 -27.65 16.76
N LYS A 288 11.88 -28.84 17.23
CA LYS A 288 12.81 -29.83 17.80
C LYS A 288 13.95 -30.17 16.82
N ALA A 289 13.62 -30.42 15.55
CA ALA A 289 14.62 -30.69 14.53
C ALA A 289 15.58 -29.51 14.30
N ILE A 290 15.08 -28.27 14.29
CA ILE A 290 15.90 -27.05 14.16
C ILE A 290 16.84 -26.92 15.35
N PHE A 291 16.33 -27.04 16.59
CA PHE A 291 17.18 -26.96 17.78
C PHE A 291 18.20 -28.08 17.85
N ARG A 292 17.84 -29.31 17.45
CA ARG A 292 18.78 -30.43 17.39
C ARG A 292 19.96 -30.14 16.46
N ILE A 293 19.69 -29.61 15.26
CA ILE A 293 20.75 -29.22 14.33
C ILE A 293 21.56 -28.07 14.93
N LEU A 294 20.92 -27.01 15.43
CA LEU A 294 21.60 -25.85 16.00
C LEU A 294 22.53 -26.21 17.15
N ILE A 295 22.04 -27.00 18.11
CA ILE A 295 22.83 -27.44 19.26
C ILE A 295 23.93 -28.41 18.80
N GLY A 296 23.63 -29.33 17.88
CA GLY A 296 24.63 -30.25 17.34
C GLY A 296 25.79 -29.54 16.61
N GLU A 297 25.48 -28.55 15.77
CA GLU A 297 26.49 -27.73 15.10
C GLU A 297 27.29 -26.90 16.11
N TYR A 298 26.62 -26.29 17.09
CA TYR A 298 27.31 -25.55 18.14
C TYR A 298 28.21 -26.45 19.01
N GLU A 299 27.79 -27.68 19.29
CA GLU A 299 28.51 -28.61 20.14
C GLU A 299 29.74 -29.22 19.46
N HIS A 300 29.69 -29.38 18.14
CA HIS A 300 30.71 -30.14 17.39
C HIS A 300 31.57 -29.30 16.44
N ASP A 301 31.17 -28.07 16.09
CA ASP A 301 31.95 -27.19 15.23
C ASP A 301 32.50 -25.97 16.01
N PRO A 302 33.83 -25.94 16.28
CA PRO A 302 34.49 -24.83 16.94
C PRO A 302 34.26 -23.46 16.29
N TYR A 303 33.89 -23.41 15.01
CA TYR A 303 33.56 -22.18 14.32
C TYR A 303 32.38 -21.43 14.96
N TYR A 304 31.40 -22.16 15.51
CA TYR A 304 30.19 -21.57 16.08
C TYR A 304 30.31 -21.27 17.58
N HIS A 305 31.32 -21.80 18.28
CA HIS A 305 31.48 -21.62 19.72
C HIS A 305 31.48 -20.13 20.14
N TYR A 306 32.10 -19.26 19.35
CA TYR A 306 32.20 -17.83 19.65
C TYR A 306 30.99 -17.00 19.18
N ARG A 307 30.02 -17.62 18.49
CA ARG A 307 28.85 -16.91 17.94
C ARG A 307 27.73 -16.73 18.96
N PHE A 308 27.72 -17.54 20.03
CA PHE A 308 26.73 -17.49 21.11
C PHE A 308 27.37 -17.16 22.46
N ASP A 309 28.38 -16.29 22.48
CA ASP A 309 29.06 -15.82 23.70
C ASP A 309 28.39 -14.55 24.28
N TRP A 310 27.06 -14.45 24.14
CA TRP A 310 26.30 -13.23 24.47
C TRP A 310 25.52 -13.34 25.79
N PHE A 311 25.77 -14.39 26.58
CA PHE A 311 25.08 -14.70 27.83
C PHE A 311 26.03 -14.78 29.03
#